data_AF-A0A5D2J713-F1
#
_entry.id   AF-A0A5D2J713-F1
#
_cell.length_a   1.000
_cell.length_b   1.000
_cell.length_c   1.000
_cell.angle_alpha   90.00
_cell.angle_beta   90.00
_cell.angle_gamma   90.00
#
_symmetry.space_group_name_H-M   'P 1'
#
loop_
_entity.id
_entity.type
_entity.pdbx_description
1 polymer ?
#
loop_
_entity_poly.entity_id
_entity_poly.type
_entity_poly.pdbx_seq_one_letter_code
_entity_poly.pdbx_strand_id
1 'polypeptide(L)'
;KVRCWEYRQHPAIVRVNHPTRSDKARRLGYKAKQRLVPKGIVYGKPTNQGVTQLMFQHSKRSVVEERAGRKLGGLRVVNSYWINEKYFEVILVDVAHNAIRNDPRVNWICNPVHKHRELRGLTSAGKKNRGLHGIGHLHHKNRPSRRATWKRNNTLSLRCYR
;
A
#
# COMPACT_ATOMS: atom_id res chain seq x y z
N LYS A 1 15.26 -22.39 0.77
CA LYS A 1 16.49 -21.80 1.35
C LYS A 1 17.31 -21.03 0.31
N VAL A 2 17.84 -21.66 -0.74
CA VAL A 2 18.71 -21.07 -1.80
C VAL A 2 18.33 -19.64 -2.24
N ARG A 3 17.10 -19.42 -2.73
CA ARG A 3 16.63 -18.08 -3.15
C ARG A 3 16.74 -16.97 -2.09
N CYS A 4 16.69 -17.30 -0.80
CA CYS A 4 16.87 -16.30 0.26
C CYS A 4 18.31 -15.81 0.40
N TRP A 5 19.29 -16.64 0.01
CA TRP A 5 20.70 -16.29 -0.03
C TRP A 5 21.01 -15.42 -1.25
N GLU A 6 20.52 -15.83 -2.43
CA GLU A 6 20.57 -15.06 -3.68
C GLU A 6 19.99 -13.64 -3.51
N TYR A 7 18.78 -13.52 -2.95
CA TYR A 7 18.12 -12.22 -2.72
C TYR A 7 18.80 -11.30 -1.68
N ARG A 8 19.86 -11.74 -1.01
CA ARG A 8 20.70 -10.89 -0.14
C ARG A 8 21.85 -10.25 -0.90
N GLN A 9 22.32 -10.87 -1.98
CA GLN A 9 23.43 -10.35 -2.81
C GLN A 9 22.96 -9.28 -3.81
N HIS A 10 21.65 -9.21 -4.05
CA HIS A 10 21.04 -8.26 -4.97
C HIS A 10 20.70 -6.90 -4.33
N PRO A 11 20.69 -5.80 -5.12
CA PRO A 11 20.29 -4.49 -4.63
C PRO A 11 18.81 -4.46 -4.18
N ALA A 12 18.47 -3.48 -3.34
CA ALA A 12 17.18 -3.43 -2.64
C ALA A 12 15.93 -3.27 -3.54
N ILE A 13 16.13 -3.00 -4.84
CA ILE A 13 15.14 -3.14 -5.92
C ILE A 13 15.83 -3.72 -7.15
N VAL A 14 15.26 -4.81 -7.70
CA VAL A 14 15.70 -5.48 -8.94
C VAL A 14 14.50 -5.70 -9.85
N ARG A 15 14.70 -5.50 -11.15
CA ARG A 15 13.76 -5.89 -12.21
C ARG A 15 13.99 -7.37 -12.54
N VAL A 16 12.92 -8.15 -12.62
CA VAL A 16 12.95 -9.58 -12.97
C VAL A 16 12.26 -9.78 -14.31
N ASN A 17 12.80 -10.63 -15.18
CA ASN A 17 12.24 -10.86 -16.52
C ASN A 17 10.99 -11.76 -16.48
N HIS A 18 10.95 -12.71 -15.55
CA HIS A 18 9.81 -13.61 -15.34
C HIS A 18 9.46 -13.68 -13.85
N PRO A 19 8.17 -13.71 -13.48
CA PRO A 19 7.75 -13.78 -12.10
C PRO A 19 8.08 -15.12 -11.44
N THR A 20 8.63 -15.08 -10.22
CA THR A 20 9.05 -16.26 -9.43
C THR A 20 7.88 -17.20 -9.10
N ARG A 21 6.65 -16.66 -9.08
CA ARG A 21 5.38 -17.39 -9.04
C ARG A 21 4.39 -16.74 -9.99
N SER A 22 4.36 -17.18 -11.25
CA SER A 22 3.51 -16.62 -12.32
C SER A 22 2.01 -16.61 -11.96
N ASP A 23 1.55 -17.60 -11.20
CA ASP A 23 0.19 -17.74 -10.64
C ASP A 23 -0.21 -16.60 -9.68
N LYS A 24 0.75 -16.15 -8.87
CA LYS A 24 0.54 -15.18 -7.79
C LYS A 24 0.96 -13.77 -8.21
N ALA A 25 1.93 -13.69 -9.11
CA ALA A 25 2.41 -12.49 -9.77
C ALA A 25 1.49 -11.93 -10.84
N ARG A 26 0.39 -12.60 -11.22
CA ARG A 26 -0.70 -11.94 -11.96
C ARG A 26 -1.71 -11.23 -11.06
N ARG A 27 -1.66 -11.49 -9.74
CA ARG A 27 -2.72 -11.09 -8.80
C ARG A 27 -2.37 -9.83 -7.98
N LEU A 28 -1.09 -9.48 -7.83
CA LEU A 28 -0.53 -8.87 -6.61
C LEU A 28 0.92 -8.20 -6.74
N GLY A 29 1.18 -6.86 -6.92
CA GLY A 29 2.58 -6.21 -6.95
C GLY A 29 3.39 -5.28 -5.89
N TYR A 30 4.49 -5.71 -5.16
CA TYR A 30 5.78 -5.15 -4.44
C TYR A 30 6.11 -3.63 -4.24
N LYS A 31 7.17 -3.11 -3.53
CA LYS A 31 8.11 -3.34 -2.35
C LYS A 31 8.98 -2.04 -2.06
N ALA A 32 9.04 -1.55 -0.79
CA ALA A 32 9.39 -0.20 -0.29
C ALA A 32 9.82 0.09 1.22
N LYS A 33 10.32 1.30 1.60
CA LYS A 33 11.22 1.63 2.78
C LYS A 33 10.79 2.85 3.62
N GLN A 34 11.55 3.05 4.71
CA GLN A 34 11.40 3.90 5.91
C GLN A 34 12.40 5.09 5.97
N ARG A 35 12.29 5.97 6.98
CA ARG A 35 13.18 7.11 7.34
C ARG A 35 13.66 7.02 8.81
N LEU A 36 14.58 7.89 9.23
CA LEU A 36 15.18 8.01 10.60
C LEU A 36 14.90 9.40 11.24
N VAL A 37 15.13 9.53 12.55
CA VAL A 37 14.98 10.74 13.40
C VAL A 37 16.24 10.94 14.26
N PRO A 38 16.71 12.17 14.56
CA PRO A 38 17.94 12.39 15.34
C PRO A 38 17.78 12.12 16.84
N LYS A 39 18.81 11.54 17.47
CA LYS A 39 19.02 11.33 18.93
C LYS A 39 17.93 10.61 19.75
N GLY A 40 16.74 10.36 19.22
CA GLY A 40 15.70 9.55 19.89
C GLY A 40 14.98 10.24 21.06
N ILE A 41 15.18 11.54 21.27
CA ILE A 41 14.49 12.31 22.32
C ILE A 41 13.11 12.75 21.81
N VAL A 42 12.06 12.50 22.59
CA VAL A 42 10.68 12.92 22.29
C VAL A 42 10.12 13.70 23.48
N TYR A 43 9.72 14.95 23.25
CA TYR A 43 9.18 15.84 24.28
C TYR A 43 7.65 15.72 24.42
N GLY A 44 7.11 16.20 25.54
CA GLY A 44 5.68 16.21 25.83
C GLY A 44 5.20 15.01 26.65
N LYS A 45 3.91 14.69 26.58
CA LYS A 45 3.25 13.72 27.47
C LYS A 45 3.87 12.31 27.37
N PRO A 46 4.09 11.59 28.49
CA PRO A 46 4.74 10.26 28.52
C PRO A 46 4.19 9.23 27.53
N THR A 47 2.87 9.24 27.28
CA THR A 47 2.19 8.35 26.32
C THR A 47 2.76 8.38 24.89
N ASN A 48 3.41 9.49 24.50
CA ASN A 48 4.00 9.65 23.16
C ASN A 48 5.53 9.43 23.11
N GLN A 49 6.19 9.17 24.24
CA GLN A 49 7.66 9.14 24.34
C GLN A 49 8.30 7.82 23.88
N GLY A 50 7.51 6.76 23.67
CA GLY A 50 8.02 5.46 23.23
C GLY A 50 8.58 5.48 21.81
N VAL A 51 9.85 5.11 21.64
CA VAL A 51 10.54 5.11 20.32
C VAL A 51 10.62 3.72 19.70
N THR A 52 11.16 2.74 20.43
CA THR A 52 11.56 1.43 19.88
C THR A 52 10.40 0.46 19.67
N GLN A 53 9.35 0.57 20.48
CA GLN A 53 8.20 -0.36 20.49
C GLN A 53 7.07 0.04 19.53
N LEU A 54 7.23 1.15 18.79
CA LEU A 54 6.22 1.62 17.84
C LEU A 54 6.06 0.68 16.64
N MET A 55 4.95 -0.06 16.59
CA MET A 55 4.59 -0.86 15.43
C MET A 55 4.00 0.02 14.32
N PHE A 56 4.54 -0.10 13.11
CA PHE A 56 4.02 0.69 11.97
C PHE A 56 2.62 0.23 11.56
N GLN A 57 1.67 1.17 11.47
CA GLN A 57 0.26 0.87 11.17
C GLN A 57 0.05 0.20 9.80
N HIS A 58 0.95 0.43 8.84
CA HIS A 58 0.87 -0.24 7.56
C HIS A 58 1.66 -1.55 7.60
N SER A 59 1.05 -2.63 7.11
CA SER A 59 1.76 -3.89 6.87
C SER A 59 3.01 -3.70 6.01
N LYS A 60 4.05 -4.53 6.27
CA LYS A 60 5.24 -4.74 5.40
C LYS A 60 4.92 -5.16 3.96
N ARG A 61 3.65 -5.21 3.59
CA ARG A 61 3.17 -5.39 2.23
C ARG A 61 2.85 -4.02 1.61
N SER A 62 2.01 -3.22 2.28
CA SER A 62 1.62 -1.85 1.87
C SER A 62 2.71 -0.81 2.03
N VAL A 63 3.45 -0.76 3.16
CA VAL A 63 4.69 0.07 3.31
C VAL A 63 5.56 -0.06 2.08
N VAL A 64 5.49 -1.26 1.52
CA VAL A 64 6.41 -1.82 0.61
C VAL A 64 5.79 -1.58 -0.82
N GLU A 65 4.47 -1.49 -1.07
CA GLU A 65 3.94 -0.99 -2.37
C GLU A 65 4.43 0.45 -2.76
N GLU A 66 4.83 1.28 -1.79
CA GLU A 66 5.06 2.73 -1.98
C GLU A 66 6.35 3.18 -2.74
N ARG A 67 7.59 2.88 -2.29
CA ARG A 67 8.91 2.98 -3.05
C ARG A 67 8.69 2.49 -4.48
N ALA A 68 7.94 1.42 -4.73
CA ALA A 68 7.81 0.90 -6.09
C ALA A 68 7.15 1.97 -6.98
N GLY A 69 5.99 2.49 -6.57
CA GLY A 69 5.33 3.63 -7.23
C GLY A 69 6.12 4.94 -7.16
N ARG A 70 6.88 5.20 -6.08
CA ARG A 70 7.74 6.41 -5.95
C ARG A 70 8.99 6.37 -6.84
N LYS A 71 9.60 5.19 -7.02
CA LYS A 71 10.82 4.98 -7.82
C LYS A 71 10.48 4.80 -9.31
N LEU A 72 9.30 4.29 -9.62
CA LEU A 72 8.80 3.99 -10.96
C LEU A 72 7.50 4.77 -11.25
N GLY A 73 7.52 6.10 -11.04
CA GLY A 73 6.32 6.96 -11.09
C GLY A 73 5.59 7.02 -12.44
N GLY A 74 6.26 6.67 -13.54
CA GLY A 74 5.63 6.50 -14.86
C GLY A 74 4.62 5.35 -14.91
N LEU A 75 4.81 4.32 -14.08
CA LEU A 75 4.00 3.11 -14.06
C LEU A 75 2.90 3.16 -12.98
N ARG A 76 1.99 2.17 -12.96
CA ARG A 76 0.92 2.04 -11.95
C ARG A 76 1.04 0.74 -11.17
N VAL A 77 1.06 0.84 -9.85
CA VAL A 77 1.06 -0.32 -8.95
C VAL A 77 -0.34 -0.93 -8.88
N VAL A 78 -0.45 -2.24 -9.15
CA VAL A 78 -1.75 -2.94 -9.14
C VAL A 78 -2.13 -3.44 -7.74
N ASN A 79 -1.27 -4.20 -7.02
CA ASN A 79 -1.61 -4.91 -5.76
C ASN A 79 -0.31 -5.38 -4.99
N SER A 80 -0.15 -6.53 -4.27
CA SER A 80 1.22 -7.07 -3.84
C SER A 80 1.29 -8.52 -3.28
N TYR A 81 2.25 -9.40 -3.64
CA TYR A 81 2.34 -10.81 -3.11
C TYR A 81 3.66 -11.20 -2.47
N TRP A 82 3.57 -11.94 -1.37
CA TRP A 82 4.69 -12.52 -0.63
C TRP A 82 5.31 -13.71 -1.37
N ILE A 83 6.64 -13.70 -1.52
CA ILE A 83 7.44 -14.79 -2.09
C ILE A 83 8.17 -15.54 -0.97
N ASN A 84 8.80 -14.80 -0.07
CA ASN A 84 9.73 -15.28 0.95
C ASN A 84 9.82 -14.24 2.09
N GLU A 85 10.50 -14.54 3.20
CA GLU A 85 10.54 -13.69 4.39
C GLU A 85 10.86 -12.21 4.08
N LYS A 86 9.86 -11.33 4.24
CA LYS A 86 9.93 -9.90 3.92
C LYS A 86 10.11 -9.58 2.40
N TYR A 87 10.32 -10.55 1.51
CA TYR A 87 10.40 -10.44 0.03
C TYR A 87 9.07 -10.74 -0.69
N PHE A 88 8.71 -9.92 -1.68
CA PHE A 88 7.42 -9.89 -2.40
C PHE A 88 7.72 -9.42 -3.86
N GLU A 89 6.80 -9.51 -4.85
CA GLU A 89 7.05 -9.19 -6.29
C GLU A 89 6.10 -8.16 -6.91
N VAL A 90 6.47 -7.36 -7.96
CA VAL A 90 5.63 -6.25 -8.51
C VAL A 90 4.95 -6.56 -9.84
N ILE A 91 3.63 -6.43 -9.85
CA ILE A 91 2.84 -6.00 -11.01
C ILE A 91 2.78 -4.48 -11.07
N LEU A 92 3.62 -3.92 -11.93
CA LEU A 92 3.47 -2.57 -12.43
C LEU A 92 2.88 -2.69 -13.81
N VAL A 93 1.98 -1.78 -14.14
CA VAL A 93 1.41 -1.67 -15.48
C VAL A 93 1.86 -0.36 -16.08
N ASP A 94 2.31 -0.42 -17.33
CA ASP A 94 2.54 0.76 -18.16
C ASP A 94 1.20 1.22 -18.76
N VAL A 95 0.90 2.50 -18.59
CA VAL A 95 -0.34 3.15 -19.05
C VAL A 95 -0.20 3.69 -20.48
N ALA A 96 1.03 3.87 -20.96
CA ALA A 96 1.29 4.30 -22.34
C ALA A 96 1.14 3.14 -23.34
N HIS A 97 1.32 1.89 -22.90
CA HIS A 97 1.36 0.73 -23.80
C HIS A 97 -0.02 0.39 -24.39
N ASN A 98 -0.11 0.34 -25.72
CA ASN A 98 -1.35 0.04 -26.46
C ASN A 98 -2.06 -1.25 -26.00
N ALA A 99 -1.33 -2.34 -25.70
CA ALA A 99 -1.92 -3.58 -25.21
C ALA A 99 -2.72 -3.40 -23.90
N ILE A 100 -2.32 -2.46 -23.04
CA ILE A 100 -3.03 -2.16 -21.79
C ILE A 100 -4.19 -1.19 -22.03
N ARG A 101 -4.02 -0.21 -22.94
CA ARG A 101 -5.06 0.76 -23.29
C ARG A 101 -6.24 0.09 -24.00
N ASN A 102 -5.96 -0.91 -24.82
CA ASN A 102 -6.94 -1.59 -25.65
C ASN A 102 -7.61 -2.80 -24.96
N ASP A 103 -7.06 -3.34 -23.87
CA ASP A 103 -7.70 -4.43 -23.11
C ASP A 103 -8.78 -3.90 -22.15
N PRO A 104 -10.09 -4.16 -22.40
CA PRO A 104 -11.18 -3.68 -21.55
C PRO A 104 -11.15 -4.24 -20.12
N ARG A 105 -10.38 -5.30 -19.85
CA ARG A 105 -10.24 -5.88 -18.50
C ARG A 105 -9.25 -5.09 -17.63
N VAL A 106 -8.32 -4.36 -18.23
CA VAL A 106 -7.20 -3.70 -17.52
C VAL A 106 -7.16 -2.20 -17.75
N ASN A 107 -7.68 -1.69 -18.87
CA ASN A 107 -7.61 -0.27 -19.26
C ASN A 107 -8.16 0.72 -18.21
N TRP A 108 -9.00 0.29 -17.27
CA TRP A 108 -9.40 1.09 -16.11
C TRP A 108 -8.20 1.68 -15.38
N ILE A 109 -7.06 0.98 -15.28
CA ILE A 109 -5.83 1.45 -14.60
C ILE A 109 -5.21 2.68 -15.28
N CYS A 110 -5.53 2.93 -16.55
CA CYS A 110 -5.02 4.04 -17.34
C CYS A 110 -5.64 5.39 -16.92
N ASN A 111 -6.84 5.38 -16.34
CA ASN A 111 -7.52 6.61 -15.95
C ASN A 111 -6.72 7.38 -14.88
N PRO A 112 -6.65 8.73 -14.96
CA PRO A 112 -5.80 9.54 -14.08
C PRO A 112 -6.16 9.41 -12.58
N VAL A 113 -7.41 9.05 -12.27
CA VAL A 113 -7.88 8.76 -10.89
C VAL A 113 -7.15 7.58 -10.24
N HIS A 114 -6.40 6.77 -11.00
CA HIS A 114 -5.60 5.63 -10.54
C HIS A 114 -4.10 5.91 -10.44
N LYS A 115 -3.64 7.16 -10.65
CA LYS A 115 -2.29 7.59 -10.25
C LYS A 115 -2.07 7.32 -8.75
N HIS A 116 -0.92 6.76 -8.39
CA HIS A 116 -0.52 6.49 -7.00
C HIS A 116 -1.60 5.84 -6.11
N ARG A 117 -2.11 4.67 -6.52
CA ARG A 117 -3.07 3.86 -5.73
C ARG A 117 -2.45 3.30 -4.46
N GLU A 118 -1.16 2.99 -4.51
CA GLU A 118 -0.33 2.54 -3.40
C GLU A 118 -0.26 3.60 -2.29
N LEU A 119 0.04 4.86 -2.63
CA LEU A 119 0.15 5.96 -1.66
C LEU A 119 -1.19 6.29 -0.98
N ARG A 120 -2.31 6.02 -1.65
CA ARG A 120 -3.67 6.24 -1.12
C ARG A 120 -4.27 5.00 -0.44
N GLY A 121 -3.51 3.90 -0.34
CA GLY A 121 -3.96 2.64 0.25
C GLY A 121 -5.19 2.05 -0.45
N LEU A 122 -5.24 2.10 -1.78
CA LEU A 122 -6.33 1.56 -2.63
C LEU A 122 -6.02 0.16 -3.19
N THR A 123 -4.77 -0.29 -3.07
CA THR A 123 -4.33 -1.67 -3.26
C THR A 123 -4.96 -2.60 -2.22
N SER A 124 -4.91 -3.94 -2.41
CA SER A 124 -5.46 -4.86 -1.40
C SER A 124 -4.69 -4.81 -0.07
N ALA A 125 -3.38 -4.51 -0.07
CA ALA A 125 -2.63 -4.35 1.16
C ALA A 125 -3.08 -3.09 1.93
N GLY A 126 -3.28 -1.97 1.23
CA GLY A 126 -3.83 -0.74 1.80
C GLY A 126 -5.25 -0.92 2.33
N LYS A 127 -6.13 -1.57 1.56
CA LYS A 127 -7.51 -1.91 1.99
C LYS A 127 -7.54 -2.81 3.23
N LYS A 128 -6.63 -3.79 3.34
CA LYS A 128 -6.50 -4.62 4.55
C LYS A 128 -6.10 -3.78 5.77
N ASN A 129 -5.05 -2.96 5.67
CA ASN A 129 -4.61 -2.10 6.77
C ASN A 129 -5.69 -1.09 7.21
N ARG A 130 -6.48 -0.57 6.24
CA ARG A 130 -7.61 0.32 6.50
C ARG A 130 -8.84 -0.37 7.11
N GLY A 131 -8.78 -1.68 7.36
CA GLY A 131 -9.89 -2.44 7.96
C GLY A 131 -11.11 -2.58 7.04
N LEU A 132 -10.94 -2.47 5.72
CA LEU A 132 -12.02 -2.48 4.72
C LEU A 132 -12.39 -3.87 4.19
N HIS A 133 -11.64 -4.91 4.56
CA HIS A 133 -11.92 -6.28 4.10
C HIS A 133 -13.11 -6.93 4.82
N GLY A 134 -13.24 -6.75 6.14
CA GLY A 134 -14.39 -7.25 6.88
C GLY A 134 -15.62 -6.33 6.72
N ILE A 135 -16.81 -6.90 6.84
CA ILE A 135 -18.12 -6.24 6.62
C ILE A 135 -18.93 -6.29 7.94
N GLY A 136 -19.99 -5.49 8.05
CA GLY A 136 -20.91 -5.53 9.20
C GLY A 136 -20.44 -4.75 10.42
N HIS A 137 -21.02 -5.07 11.58
CA HIS A 137 -20.94 -4.29 12.81
C HIS A 137 -19.51 -4.03 13.31
N LEU A 138 -18.58 -4.98 13.18
CA LEU A 138 -17.18 -4.78 13.58
C LEU A 138 -16.42 -3.76 12.71
N HIS A 139 -16.94 -3.42 11.53
CA HIS A 139 -16.26 -2.59 10.52
C HIS A 139 -17.01 -1.30 10.14
N HIS A 140 -18.10 -0.95 10.84
CA HIS A 140 -18.88 0.27 10.54
C HIS A 140 -18.03 1.55 10.67
N LYS A 141 -17.19 1.66 11.72
CA LYS A 141 -16.30 2.82 11.96
C LYS A 141 -15.20 3.01 10.91
N ASN A 142 -15.01 2.04 10.01
CA ASN A 142 -14.02 2.11 8.94
C ASN A 142 -14.59 2.59 7.59
N ARG A 143 -15.91 2.74 7.43
CA ARG A 143 -16.57 3.00 6.13
C ARG A 143 -17.22 4.39 6.01
N PRO A 144 -16.95 5.16 4.93
CA PRO A 144 -16.07 4.85 3.80
C PRO A 144 -14.56 5.01 4.13
N SER A 145 -14.25 5.74 5.19
CA SER A 145 -12.93 5.76 5.84
C SER A 145 -13.10 6.10 7.33
N ARG A 146 -12.08 5.80 8.15
CA ARG A 146 -12.05 6.20 9.58
C ARG A 146 -12.23 7.71 9.75
N ARG A 147 -11.53 8.53 8.95
CA ARG A 147 -11.64 10.01 9.00
C ARG A 147 -13.02 10.51 8.53
N ALA A 148 -13.61 9.91 7.49
CA ALA A 148 -14.94 10.29 7.02
C ALA A 148 -16.02 9.95 8.06
N THR A 149 -15.92 8.79 8.72
CA THR A 149 -16.84 8.40 9.80
C THR A 149 -16.69 9.30 11.02
N TRP A 150 -15.45 9.58 11.44
CA TRP A 150 -15.18 10.52 12.52
C TRP A 150 -15.75 11.90 12.19
N LYS A 151 -15.51 12.44 10.98
CA LYS A 151 -16.07 13.73 10.57
C LYS A 151 -17.60 13.70 10.65
N ARG A 152 -18.28 12.69 10.09
CA ARG A 152 -19.74 12.58 10.13
C ARG A 152 -20.28 12.63 11.58
N ASN A 153 -19.67 11.87 12.48
CA ASN A 153 -20.15 11.72 13.85
C ASN A 153 -19.78 12.90 14.78
N ASN A 154 -18.81 13.74 14.41
CA ASN A 154 -18.33 14.88 15.22
C ASN A 154 -18.60 16.24 14.55
N THR A 155 -19.26 16.27 13.40
CA THR A 155 -19.71 17.53 12.77
C THR A 155 -21.03 17.93 13.40
N LEU A 156 -21.06 19.10 14.05
CA LEU A 156 -22.31 19.71 14.51
C LEU A 156 -23.22 19.97 13.30
N SER A 157 -24.43 19.40 13.31
CA SER A 157 -25.44 19.63 12.28
C SER A 157 -26.47 20.61 12.81
N LEU A 158 -26.39 21.86 12.33
CA LEU A 158 -27.41 22.88 12.55
C LEU A 158 -28.36 22.86 11.36
N ARG A 159 -29.61 22.44 11.59
CA ARG A 159 -30.67 22.47 10.59
C ARG A 159 -31.26 23.88 10.49
N CYS A 160 -31.77 24.24 9.31
CA CYS A 160 -32.37 25.56 9.06
C CYS A 160 -33.56 25.83 10.00
N TYR A 161 -34.36 24.80 10.23
CA TYR A 161 -35.34 24.70 11.32
C TYR A 161 -34.92 23.49 12.17
N ARG A 162 -34.89 23.65 13.50
CA ARG A 162 -34.27 22.69 14.43
C ARG A 162 -34.91 21.29 14.35
#